data_AF-A0A0A2VZV7-F1
#
_entry.id   AF-A0A0A2VZV7-F1
#
_cell.length_a   1.000
_cell.length_b   1.000
_cell.length_c   1.000
_cell.angle_alpha   90.00
_cell.angle_beta   90.00
_cell.angle_gamma   90.00
#
_symmetry.space_group_name_H-M   'P 1'
#
loop_
_entity.id
_entity.type
_entity.pdbx_description
1 polymer ?
#
loop_
_entity_poly.entity_id
_entity_poly.type
_entity_poly.pdbx_seq_one_letter_code
_entity_poly.pdbx_strand_id
1 'polypeptide(L)'
;MRQFSAAALLLGALQPALAAPSPGEPELPRVIINFYAPGPGCGSTKAWVGVWPVDACNPYHADYKAWSHVEPTSGRDLAKVTFKAAEIGVGEFKAAFVCEDGRRQPWLVSETFNIDAAPPARTGQCLHRKNTFEPEWTFTPCEKLSETVCSFCHSQNSCEICNHCEQQCK
;
A
#
# COMPACT_ATOMS: atom_id res chain seq x y z
N MET A 1 21.99 -55.04 -0.97
CA MET A 1 20.88 -54.15 -0.53
C MET A 1 21.50 -53.14 0.43
N ARG A 2 21.55 -51.82 0.22
CA ARG A 2 20.75 -50.88 -0.58
C ARG A 2 21.65 -49.74 -1.08
N GLN A 3 21.42 -49.30 -2.33
CA GLN A 3 21.83 -48.00 -2.86
C GLN A 3 21.15 -46.89 -2.06
N PHE A 4 21.87 -45.82 -1.74
CA PHE A 4 21.29 -44.53 -1.39
C PHE A 4 21.61 -43.54 -2.51
N SER A 5 20.62 -43.29 -3.38
CA SER A 5 20.66 -42.17 -4.32
C SER A 5 20.45 -40.87 -3.55
N ALA A 6 21.46 -40.00 -3.55
CA ALA A 6 21.30 -38.61 -3.10
C ALA A 6 20.69 -37.80 -4.26
N ALA A 7 19.37 -37.62 -4.24
CA ALA A 7 18.71 -36.63 -5.08
C ALA A 7 18.80 -35.27 -4.37
N ALA A 8 19.74 -34.43 -4.79
CA ALA A 8 19.79 -33.03 -4.40
C ALA A 8 18.66 -32.29 -5.13
N LEU A 9 17.54 -32.07 -4.43
CA LEU A 9 16.48 -31.16 -4.86
C LEU A 9 17.01 -29.73 -4.79
N LEU A 10 17.42 -29.20 -5.94
CA LEU A 10 17.62 -27.77 -6.16
C LEU A 10 16.26 -27.08 -6.06
N LEU A 11 15.87 -26.72 -4.83
CA LEU A 11 14.79 -25.78 -4.57
C LEU A 11 15.28 -24.40 -5.03
N GLY A 12 15.02 -24.09 -6.31
CA GLY A 12 15.06 -22.73 -6.80
C GLY A 12 14.00 -21.93 -6.04
N ALA A 13 14.42 -21.22 -5.00
CA ALA A 13 13.62 -20.18 -4.40
C ALA A 13 13.50 -19.06 -5.43
N LEU A 14 12.43 -19.08 -6.22
CA LEU A 14 11.88 -17.88 -6.84
C LEU A 14 11.44 -16.98 -5.69
N GLN A 15 12.37 -16.20 -5.15
CA GLN A 15 12.01 -15.04 -4.34
C GLN A 15 11.11 -14.18 -5.25
N PRO A 16 9.87 -13.84 -4.84
CA PRO A 16 9.16 -12.75 -5.47
C PRO A 16 9.99 -11.52 -5.13
N ALA A 17 10.87 -11.12 -6.05
CA ALA A 17 11.43 -9.79 -6.01
C ALA A 17 10.22 -8.84 -6.01
N LEU A 18 10.12 -8.02 -4.97
CA LEU A 18 9.32 -6.80 -4.97
C LEU A 18 9.84 -5.95 -6.13
N ALA A 19 9.37 -6.26 -7.34
CA ALA A 19 9.72 -5.54 -8.54
C ALA A 19 9.17 -4.13 -8.37
N ALA A 20 10.04 -3.13 -8.46
CA ALA A 20 9.58 -1.78 -8.72
C ALA A 20 8.67 -1.85 -9.97
N PRO A 21 7.53 -1.14 -10.00
CA PRO A 21 6.65 -1.16 -11.16
C PRO A 21 7.47 -0.84 -12.41
N SER A 22 7.26 -1.62 -13.46
CA SER A 22 7.95 -1.42 -14.74
C SER A 22 7.66 -0.02 -15.25
N PRO A 23 8.58 0.62 -15.99
CA PRO A 23 8.29 1.91 -16.62
C PRO A 23 6.98 1.82 -17.42
N GLY A 24 5.98 2.64 -17.04
CA GLY A 24 4.63 2.62 -17.62
C GLY A 24 3.59 1.73 -16.91
N GLU A 25 3.91 0.99 -15.85
CA GLU A 25 2.89 0.29 -15.05
C GLU A 25 2.17 1.23 -14.08
N PRO A 26 0.81 1.24 -14.04
CA PRO A 26 0.01 2.10 -13.16
C PRO A 26 0.51 2.09 -11.70
N GLU A 27 0.95 3.25 -11.21
CA GLU A 27 1.37 3.36 -9.80
C GLU A 27 0.16 3.15 -8.87
N LEU A 28 0.31 2.24 -7.90
CA LEU A 28 -0.70 2.05 -6.87
C LEU A 28 -0.72 3.24 -5.90
N PRO A 29 -1.89 3.67 -5.43
CA PRO A 29 -2.01 4.86 -4.59
C PRO A 29 -1.28 4.72 -3.25
N ARG A 30 -1.08 5.83 -2.54
CA ARG A 30 -0.65 5.77 -1.14
C ARG A 30 -1.83 5.40 -0.25
N VAL A 31 -1.60 4.54 0.73
CA VAL A 31 -2.57 4.27 1.80
C VAL A 31 -2.28 5.24 2.94
N ILE A 32 -3.23 6.14 3.22
CA ILE A 32 -3.10 7.14 4.28
C ILE A 32 -4.05 6.75 5.41
N ILE A 33 -3.49 6.47 6.59
CA ILE A 33 -4.26 6.19 7.81
C ILE A 33 -4.19 7.44 8.67
N ASN A 34 -5.32 8.15 8.76
CA ASN A 34 -5.51 9.23 9.71
C ASN A 34 -6.06 8.64 11.02
N PHE A 35 -5.53 9.08 12.15
CA PHE A 35 -5.92 8.53 13.45
C PHE A 35 -5.87 9.57 14.57
N TYR A 36 -6.65 9.32 15.61
CA TYR A 36 -6.62 10.03 16.87
C TYR A 36 -6.45 9.02 18.00
N ALA A 37 -5.30 9.06 18.68
CA ALA A 37 -4.89 8.10 19.69
C ALA A 37 -4.08 8.78 20.81
N PRO A 38 -4.74 9.54 21.71
CA PRO A 38 -4.04 10.31 22.73
C PRO A 38 -3.46 9.49 23.89
N GLY A 39 -3.85 8.22 24.01
CA GLY A 39 -3.41 7.35 25.10
C GLY A 39 -3.38 5.89 24.66
N PRO A 40 -2.34 5.43 23.94
CA PRO A 40 -2.30 4.09 23.33
C PRO A 40 -2.25 2.93 24.34
N GLY A 41 -2.32 3.16 25.65
CA GLY A 41 -2.37 2.11 26.67
C GLY A 41 -1.10 1.24 26.77
N CYS A 42 -0.04 1.54 26.00
CA CYS A 42 1.15 0.70 25.85
C CYS A 42 2.14 0.74 27.03
N GLY A 43 1.81 1.44 28.12
CA GLY A 43 2.70 1.56 29.29
C GLY A 43 4.06 2.15 28.91
N SER A 44 5.14 1.39 29.12
CA SER A 44 6.51 1.77 28.77
C SER A 44 6.95 1.34 27.37
N THR A 45 6.10 0.65 26.61
CA THR A 45 6.40 0.18 25.25
C THR A 45 5.87 1.15 24.20
N LYS A 46 6.47 1.13 23.00
CA LYS A 46 6.02 1.97 21.88
C LYS A 46 4.75 1.42 21.26
N ALA A 47 3.98 2.33 20.67
CA ALA A 47 2.84 1.98 19.83
C ALA A 47 3.27 1.93 18.37
N TRP A 48 2.62 1.06 17.60
CA TRP A 48 2.79 1.01 16.16
C TRP A 48 1.49 0.59 15.49
N VAL A 49 1.34 0.97 14.22
CA VAL A 49 0.23 0.58 13.36
C VAL A 49 0.74 -0.38 12.29
N GLY A 50 0.03 -1.49 12.10
CA GLY A 50 0.26 -2.44 11.02
C GLY A 50 -0.95 -2.57 10.10
N VAL A 51 -0.70 -3.05 8.89
CA VAL A 51 -1.72 -3.37 7.88
C VAL A 51 -1.77 -4.88 7.70
N TRP A 52 -2.94 -5.47 7.93
CA TRP A 52 -3.17 -6.91 7.81
C TRP A 52 -4.28 -7.24 6.82
N PRO A 53 -4.19 -8.39 6.13
CA PRO A 53 -5.27 -8.87 5.30
C PRO A 53 -6.44 -9.34 6.18
N VAL A 54 -7.67 -9.10 5.73
CA VAL A 54 -8.88 -9.39 6.53
C VAL A 54 -9.17 -10.89 6.67
N ASP A 55 -8.72 -11.69 5.72
CA ASP A 55 -8.94 -13.14 5.65
C ASP A 55 -7.99 -13.97 6.54
N ALA A 56 -7.05 -13.33 7.23
CA ALA A 56 -6.14 -14.02 8.14
C ALA A 56 -6.89 -14.63 9.34
N CYS A 57 -6.69 -15.94 9.59
CA CYS A 57 -7.36 -16.68 10.68
C CYS A 57 -7.15 -16.09 12.08
N ASN A 58 -6.03 -15.39 12.30
CA ASN A 58 -5.80 -14.58 13.49
C ASN A 58 -5.00 -13.33 13.05
N PRO A 59 -5.70 -12.24 12.63
CA PRO A 59 -5.09 -11.23 11.79
C PRO A 59 -3.86 -10.59 12.43
N TYR A 60 -3.87 -10.36 13.74
CA TYR A 60 -2.76 -9.66 14.41
C TYR A 60 -1.57 -10.56 14.76
N HIS A 61 -1.72 -11.89 14.64
CA HIS A 61 -0.61 -12.84 14.74
C HIS A 61 -0.09 -13.27 13.36
N ALA A 62 -0.84 -13.00 12.30
CA ALA A 62 -0.37 -13.16 10.93
C ALA A 62 0.70 -12.11 10.58
N ASP A 63 1.41 -12.36 9.48
CA ASP A 63 2.36 -11.39 8.95
C ASP A 63 1.63 -10.15 8.44
N TYR A 64 2.00 -8.98 8.98
CA TYR A 64 1.56 -7.70 8.44
C TYR A 64 2.21 -7.46 7.09
N LYS A 65 1.54 -6.71 6.22
CA LYS A 65 2.08 -6.31 4.92
C LYS A 65 2.93 -5.04 5.00
N ALA A 66 2.56 -4.13 5.88
CA ALA A 66 3.29 -2.90 6.17
C ALA A 66 3.07 -2.49 7.62
N TRP A 67 4.00 -1.73 8.19
CA TRP A 67 3.88 -1.21 9.55
C TRP A 67 4.73 0.05 9.77
N SER A 68 4.35 0.84 10.77
CA SER A 68 5.11 2.02 11.20
C SER A 68 4.89 2.26 12.69
N HIS A 69 5.92 2.76 13.37
CA HIS A 69 5.75 3.36 14.69
C HIS A 69 4.79 4.54 14.63
N VAL A 70 4.07 4.76 15.74
CA VAL A 70 3.18 5.90 15.91
C VAL A 70 3.46 6.57 17.25
N GLU A 71 3.43 7.89 17.23
CA GLU A 71 3.47 8.69 18.44
C GLU A 71 2.04 8.95 18.94
N PRO A 72 1.83 9.11 20.26
CA PRO A 72 0.54 9.52 20.80
C PRO A 72 0.09 10.85 20.20
N THR A 73 -1.19 10.96 19.88
CA THR A 73 -1.74 12.24 19.40
C THR A 73 -1.94 13.21 20.56
N SER A 74 -1.74 14.50 20.34
CA SER A 74 -1.97 15.53 21.36
C SER A 74 -3.07 16.51 20.94
N GLY A 75 -3.84 17.01 21.90
CA GLY A 75 -4.86 18.03 21.64
C GLY A 75 -6.03 17.47 20.83
N ARG A 76 -6.39 18.11 19.71
CA ARG A 76 -7.48 17.70 18.81
C ARG A 76 -6.98 17.32 17.42
N ASP A 77 -5.67 17.22 17.23
CA ASP A 77 -5.08 17.02 15.91
C ASP A 77 -5.05 15.54 15.54
N LEU A 78 -5.38 15.24 14.29
CA LEU A 78 -5.21 13.90 13.71
C LEU A 78 -3.76 13.72 13.31
N ALA A 79 -3.18 12.59 13.70
CA ALA A 79 -1.91 12.13 13.14
C ALA A 79 -2.17 11.30 11.87
N LYS A 80 -1.13 11.17 11.04
CA LYS A 80 -1.19 10.38 9.80
C LYS A 80 0.01 9.46 9.65
N VAL A 81 -0.24 8.26 9.17
CA VAL A 81 0.78 7.36 8.63
C VAL A 81 0.51 7.13 7.15
N THR A 82 1.55 7.03 6.35
CA THR A 82 1.44 6.82 4.90
C THR A 82 2.24 5.59 4.50
N PHE A 83 1.58 4.64 3.85
CA PHE A 83 2.17 3.44 3.27
C PHE A 83 2.08 3.47 1.75
N LYS A 84 3.00 2.80 1.06
CA LYS A 84 2.88 2.57 -0.38
C LYS A 84 1.95 1.38 -0.59
N ALA A 85 0.88 1.52 -1.38
CA ALA A 85 0.01 0.36 -1.67
C ALA A 85 0.77 -0.75 -2.41
N ALA A 86 1.82 -0.43 -3.16
CA ALA A 86 2.68 -1.43 -3.80
C ALA A 86 3.37 -2.37 -2.80
N GLU A 87 3.69 -1.90 -1.59
CA GLU A 87 4.27 -2.74 -0.53
C GLU A 87 3.20 -3.61 0.15
N ILE A 88 1.94 -3.14 0.15
CA ILE A 88 0.81 -3.85 0.77
C ILE A 88 0.27 -4.94 -0.17
N GLY A 89 0.15 -4.62 -1.46
CA GLY A 89 -0.46 -5.45 -2.49
C GLY A 89 -1.96 -5.22 -2.67
N VAL A 90 -2.52 -5.86 -3.70
CA VAL A 90 -3.97 -5.86 -3.99
C VAL A 90 -4.69 -6.76 -2.99
N GLY A 91 -5.85 -6.33 -2.52
CA GLY A 91 -6.68 -7.10 -1.58
C GLY A 91 -7.49 -6.25 -0.62
N GLU A 92 -8.07 -6.92 0.38
CA GLU A 92 -8.88 -6.34 1.44
C GLU A 92 -8.11 -6.34 2.76
N PHE A 93 -7.99 -5.17 3.39
CA PHE A 93 -7.09 -4.95 4.52
C PHE A 93 -7.74 -4.16 5.65
N LYS A 94 -7.17 -4.30 6.84
CA LYS A 94 -7.43 -3.44 8.00
C LYS A 94 -6.12 -2.93 8.58
N ALA A 95 -6.15 -1.72 9.11
CA ALA A 95 -5.09 -1.20 9.93
C ALA A 95 -5.42 -1.43 11.40
N ALA A 96 -4.44 -1.86 12.19
CA ALA A 96 -4.61 -2.02 13.62
C ALA A 96 -3.41 -1.49 14.40
N PHE A 97 -3.70 -0.91 15.55
CA PHE A 97 -2.73 -0.30 16.42
C PHE A 97 -2.48 -1.21 17.61
N VAL A 98 -1.22 -1.55 17.82
CA VAL A 98 -0.77 -2.49 18.83
C VAL A 98 0.42 -1.92 19.60
N CYS A 99 0.73 -2.56 20.73
CA CYS A 99 1.90 -2.22 21.53
C CYS A 99 3.07 -3.14 21.18
N GLU A 100 4.28 -2.66 21.40
CA GLU A 100 5.52 -3.43 21.27
C GLU A 100 5.77 -4.32 22.50
N ASP A 101 4.71 -4.98 22.98
CA ASP A 101 4.72 -5.87 24.15
C ASP A 101 4.74 -7.37 23.75
N GLY A 102 4.79 -7.64 22.44
CA GLY A 102 4.78 -8.98 21.85
C GLY A 102 3.41 -9.65 21.82
N ARG A 103 2.38 -9.06 22.44
CA ARG A 103 1.02 -9.63 22.46
C ARG A 103 0.25 -9.34 21.18
N ARG A 104 0.60 -8.23 20.50
CA ARG A 104 -0.08 -7.74 19.28
C ARG A 104 -1.61 -7.65 19.44
N GLN A 105 -2.08 -7.37 20.67
CA GLN A 105 -3.49 -7.15 20.93
C GLN A 105 -3.85 -5.72 20.55
N PRO A 106 -4.74 -5.51 19.57
CA PRO A 106 -5.01 -4.17 19.10
C PRO A 106 -5.93 -3.42 20.05
N TRP A 107 -5.65 -2.14 20.25
CA TRP A 107 -6.48 -1.23 21.03
C TRP A 107 -7.26 -0.23 20.14
N LEU A 108 -6.89 -0.14 18.86
CA LEU A 108 -7.64 0.59 17.83
C LEU A 108 -7.53 -0.17 16.51
N VAL A 109 -8.63 -0.26 15.77
CA VAL A 109 -8.72 -0.94 14.48
C VAL A 109 -9.51 -0.06 13.52
N SER A 110 -9.05 0.08 12.28
CA SER A 110 -9.75 0.82 11.24
C SER A 110 -10.95 0.04 10.72
N GLU A 111 -11.81 0.73 9.98
CA GLU A 111 -12.68 0.05 9.01
C GLU A 111 -11.84 -0.68 7.96
N THR A 112 -12.46 -1.64 7.30
CA THR A 112 -11.83 -2.34 6.18
C THR A 112 -11.64 -1.40 5.00
N PHE A 113 -10.54 -1.55 4.28
CA PHE A 113 -10.29 -0.85 3.02
C PHE A 113 -9.76 -1.81 1.95
N ASN A 114 -10.03 -1.47 0.69
CA ASN A 114 -9.62 -2.26 -0.46
C ASN A 114 -8.53 -1.55 -1.26
N ILE A 115 -7.59 -2.33 -1.77
CA ILE A 115 -6.62 -1.91 -2.77
C ILE A 115 -6.93 -2.70 -4.04
N ASP A 116 -7.57 -2.04 -4.99
CA ASP A 116 -7.94 -2.68 -6.26
C ASP A 116 -6.74 -2.78 -7.21
N ALA A 117 -6.66 -3.89 -7.93
CA ALA A 117 -5.73 -4.05 -9.04
C ALA A 117 -5.96 -2.98 -10.11
N ALA A 118 -4.88 -2.59 -10.79
CA ALA A 118 -4.98 -1.78 -11.99
C ALA A 118 -5.71 -2.56 -13.10
N PRO A 119 -6.70 -1.95 -13.78
CA PRO A 119 -7.24 -2.49 -15.02
C PRO A 119 -6.13 -2.71 -16.05
N PRO A 120 -6.35 -3.58 -17.06
CA PRO A 120 -5.42 -3.73 -18.15
C PRO A 120 -5.15 -2.40 -18.87
N ALA A 121 -3.88 -2.13 -19.16
CA ALA A 121 -3.48 -0.96 -19.93
C ALA A 121 -4.14 -0.95 -21.32
N ARG A 122 -4.41 0.24 -21.85
CA ARG A 122 -5.05 0.44 -23.16
C ARG A 122 -4.14 1.30 -24.03
N THR A 123 -3.87 0.85 -25.25
CA THR A 123 -3.06 1.59 -26.22
C THR A 123 -3.60 2.99 -26.45
N GLY A 124 -2.74 4.00 -26.38
CA GLY A 124 -3.13 5.40 -26.60
C GLY A 124 -3.91 6.03 -25.44
N GLN A 125 -3.96 5.38 -24.27
CA GLN A 125 -4.59 5.92 -23.07
C GLN A 125 -3.67 5.78 -21.85
N CYS A 126 -3.61 6.82 -21.02
CA CYS A 126 -3.05 6.71 -19.68
C CYS A 126 -4.11 6.18 -18.71
N LEU A 127 -3.77 5.11 -17.99
CA LEU A 127 -4.50 4.64 -16.82
C LEU A 127 -3.93 5.29 -15.56
N HIS A 128 -4.75 6.03 -14.82
CA HIS A 128 -4.36 6.65 -13.57
C HIS A 128 -5.51 6.70 -12.56
N ARG A 129 -5.21 7.06 -11.31
CA ARG A 129 -6.24 7.32 -10.30
C ARG A 129 -6.84 8.71 -10.53
N LYS A 130 -8.16 8.86 -10.37
CA LYS A 130 -8.86 10.13 -10.63
C LYS A 130 -8.37 11.24 -9.69
N ASN A 131 -8.32 10.99 -8.38
CA ASN A 131 -7.62 11.84 -7.40
C ASN A 131 -7.43 11.09 -6.06
N THR A 132 -6.84 11.74 -5.06
CA THR A 132 -6.58 11.15 -3.72
C THR A 132 -7.86 10.80 -2.94
N PHE A 133 -8.97 11.51 -3.18
CA PHE A 133 -10.22 11.35 -2.45
C PHE A 133 -11.20 10.39 -3.15
N GLU A 134 -11.13 10.35 -4.48
CA GLU A 134 -11.86 9.43 -5.35
C GLU A 134 -10.81 8.59 -6.09
N PRO A 135 -10.25 7.56 -5.45
CA PRO A 135 -9.15 6.80 -6.00
C PRO A 135 -9.63 5.80 -7.06
N GLU A 136 -10.68 6.09 -7.82
CA GLU A 136 -11.11 5.20 -8.89
C GLU A 136 -10.10 5.23 -10.05
N TRP A 137 -9.92 4.08 -10.69
CA TRP A 137 -9.14 4.00 -11.92
C TRP A 137 -9.87 4.68 -13.07
N THR A 138 -9.16 5.54 -13.79
CA THR A 138 -9.68 6.26 -14.95
C THR A 138 -8.70 6.21 -16.11
N PHE A 139 -9.23 6.31 -17.32
CA PHE A 139 -8.45 6.35 -18.55
C PHE A 139 -8.54 7.74 -19.19
N THR A 140 -7.39 8.32 -19.50
CA THR A 140 -7.29 9.58 -20.23
C THR A 140 -6.57 9.34 -21.56
N PRO A 141 -7.14 9.74 -22.72
CA PRO A 141 -6.43 9.66 -24.00
C PRO A 141 -5.10 10.40 -23.98
N CYS A 142 -4.06 9.81 -24.58
CA CYS A 142 -2.72 10.38 -24.61
C CYS A 142 -2.69 11.79 -25.23
N GLU A 143 -3.49 12.04 -26.28
CA GLU A 143 -3.58 13.38 -26.89
C GLU A 143 -4.17 14.46 -25.96
N LYS A 144 -4.86 14.08 -24.89
CA LYS A 144 -5.53 15.01 -23.95
C LYS A 144 -4.76 15.22 -22.65
N LEU A 145 -3.60 14.60 -22.47
CA LEU A 145 -2.86 14.68 -21.20
C LEU A 145 -2.50 16.10 -20.80
N SER A 146 -2.01 16.92 -21.74
CA SER A 146 -1.62 18.31 -21.50
C SER A 146 -2.78 19.20 -21.04
N GLU A 147 -3.99 18.92 -21.52
CA GLU A 147 -5.21 19.69 -21.21
C GLU A 147 -5.88 19.24 -19.92
N THR A 148 -5.61 18.01 -19.45
CA THR A 148 -6.35 17.37 -18.36
C THR A 148 -5.44 16.99 -17.19
N VAL A 149 -4.71 15.88 -17.30
CA VAL A 149 -3.90 15.31 -16.22
C VAL A 149 -2.71 16.22 -15.88
N CYS A 150 -2.06 16.75 -16.91
CA CYS A 150 -0.84 17.55 -16.77
C CYS A 150 -1.12 19.06 -16.65
N SER A 151 -2.35 19.52 -16.89
CA SER A 151 -2.68 20.95 -16.93
C SER A 151 -2.46 21.66 -15.59
N PHE A 152 -2.56 20.92 -14.49
CA PHE A 152 -2.37 21.45 -13.13
C PHE A 152 -1.12 20.91 -12.44
N CYS A 153 -0.03 20.63 -13.17
CA CYS A 153 1.27 20.28 -12.59
C CYS A 153 1.95 21.50 -11.89
N HIS A 154 1.20 22.14 -11.00
CA HIS A 154 1.70 23.07 -9.99
C HIS A 154 1.71 22.44 -8.58
N SER A 155 1.07 21.27 -8.40
CA SER A 155 1.10 20.50 -7.16
C SER A 155 1.98 19.25 -7.33
N GLN A 156 2.68 18.81 -6.28
CA GLN A 156 3.59 17.65 -6.39
C GLN A 156 2.87 16.38 -6.87
N ASN A 157 1.67 16.10 -6.36
CA ASN A 157 0.91 14.91 -6.74
C ASN A 157 0.45 14.92 -8.20
N SER A 158 -0.01 16.06 -8.73
CA SER A 158 -0.45 16.14 -10.13
C SER A 158 0.72 15.95 -11.09
N CYS A 159 1.92 16.37 -10.70
CA CYS A 159 3.13 16.12 -11.47
C CYS A 159 3.57 14.65 -11.45
N GLU A 160 3.43 13.95 -10.32
CA GLU A 160 3.68 12.50 -10.26
C GLU A 160 2.78 11.74 -11.26
N ILE A 161 1.47 12.03 -11.25
CA ILE A 161 0.52 11.39 -12.17
C ILE A 161 0.81 11.76 -13.63
N CYS A 162 1.11 13.03 -13.92
CA CYS A 162 1.47 13.47 -15.26
C CYS A 162 2.70 12.74 -15.80
N ASN A 163 3.80 12.71 -15.05
CA ASN A 163 5.03 12.00 -15.43
C ASN A 163 4.77 10.52 -15.68
N HIS A 164 3.90 9.92 -14.86
CA HIS A 164 3.50 8.53 -15.02
C HIS A 164 2.71 8.30 -16.32
N CYS A 165 1.75 9.18 -16.63
CA CYS A 165 0.99 9.14 -17.87
C CYS A 165 1.86 9.36 -19.11
N GLU A 166 2.83 10.27 -19.05
CA GLU A 166 3.77 10.48 -20.16
C GLU A 166 4.61 9.25 -20.46
N GLN A 167 4.90 8.41 -19.46
CA GLN A 167 5.60 7.14 -19.68
C GLN A 167 4.70 6.09 -20.33
N GLN A 168 3.43 6.01 -19.93
CA GLN A 168 2.44 5.11 -20.55
C GLN A 168 2.15 5.43 -22.02
N CYS A 169 2.31 6.70 -22.41
CA CYS A 169 2.01 7.20 -23.74
C CYS A 169 3.22 7.24 -24.69
N LYS A 170 4.38 6.71 -24.27
CA LYS A 170 5.59 6.54 -25.09
C LYS A 170 5.63 5.14 -25.70
#